data_AF-A0A454D2W9-F1
#
_entry.id   AF-A0A454D2W9-F1
#
_cell.length_a   1.000
_cell.length_b   1.000
_cell.length_c   1.000
_cell.angle_alpha   90.00
_cell.angle_beta   90.00
_cell.angle_gamma   90.00
#
_symmetry.space_group_name_H-M   'P 1'
#
loop_
_entity.id
_entity.type
_entity.pdbx_description
1 polymer ?
#
loop_
_entity_poly.entity_id
_entity_poly.type
_entity_poly.pdbx_seq_one_letter_code
_entity_poly.pdbx_strand_id
1 'polypeptide(L)'
;MNVARDLGLNATVSSDNNTVVISFNKGELPHFPALTATFTHRTLPDRDFTKLLTADAKGNYRLTPENSIQGPWFVELEPHNKEWMIQGRVEFPAQPTTLMK
;
A
#
# COMPACT_ATOMS: atom_id res chain seq x y z
N MET A 1 -3.36 -19.37 -9.72
CA MET A 1 -4.47 -18.40 -9.76
C MET A 1 -4.07 -17.20 -8.92
N ASN A 2 -4.11 -16.00 -9.48
CA ASN A 2 -3.69 -14.79 -8.78
C ASN A 2 -4.95 -14.17 -8.18
N VAL A 3 -5.31 -14.58 -6.96
CA VAL A 3 -6.54 -14.14 -6.24
C VAL A 3 -6.78 -12.63 -6.35
N ALA A 4 -5.73 -11.80 -6.22
CA ALA A 4 -5.84 -10.35 -6.38
C ALA A 4 -6.26 -9.91 -7.80
N ARG A 5 -5.74 -10.54 -8.86
CA ARG A 5 -6.16 -10.27 -10.24
C ARG A 5 -7.57 -10.76 -10.50
N ASP A 6 -7.90 -11.95 -10.00
CA ASP A 6 -9.20 -12.57 -10.23
C ASP A 6 -10.33 -11.74 -9.57
N LEU A 7 -10.05 -11.12 -8.42
CA LEU A 7 -10.94 -10.20 -7.71
C LEU A 7 -10.88 -8.74 -8.21
N GLY A 8 -10.05 -8.43 -9.22
CA GLY A 8 -9.89 -7.07 -9.76
C GLY A 8 -9.22 -6.07 -8.82
N LEU A 9 -8.43 -6.56 -7.84
CA LEU A 9 -7.80 -5.73 -6.82
C LEU A 9 -6.60 -4.98 -7.37
N ASN A 10 -6.53 -3.69 -7.07
CA ASN A 10 -5.36 -2.85 -7.30
C ASN A 10 -5.26 -1.77 -6.22
N ALA A 11 -4.08 -1.17 -6.09
CA ALA A 11 -3.89 -0.05 -5.18
C ALA A 11 -3.11 1.03 -5.91
N THR A 12 -3.45 2.29 -5.65
CA THR A 12 -2.68 3.43 -6.14
C THR A 12 -2.04 4.13 -4.95
N VAL A 13 -0.73 4.27 -4.97
CA VAL A 13 0.04 4.94 -3.92
C VAL A 13 0.42 6.33 -4.38
N SER A 14 0.27 7.30 -3.50
CA SER A 14 0.70 8.68 -3.71
C SER A 14 1.23 9.27 -2.41
N SER A 15 1.97 10.37 -2.52
CA SER A 15 2.46 11.13 -1.38
C SER A 15 1.95 12.55 -1.46
N ASP A 16 1.35 13.01 -0.38
CA ASP A 16 0.96 14.39 -0.18
C ASP A 16 1.71 14.93 1.04
N ASN A 17 2.67 15.81 0.79
CA ASN A 17 3.62 16.31 1.78
C ASN A 17 4.40 15.17 2.48
N ASN A 18 4.02 14.82 3.70
CA ASN A 18 4.60 13.71 4.48
C ASN A 18 3.57 12.60 4.78
N THR A 19 2.44 12.61 4.07
CA THR A 19 1.39 11.59 4.20
C THR A 19 1.40 10.71 2.97
N VAL A 20 1.51 9.39 3.19
CA VAL A 20 1.28 8.41 2.14
C VAL A 20 -0.21 8.11 2.08
N VAL A 21 -0.77 8.23 0.88
CA VAL A 21 -2.16 7.89 0.59
C VAL A 21 -2.18 6.69 -0.33
N ILE A 22 -2.82 5.62 0.12
CA ILE A 22 -3.05 4.40 -0.63
C ILE A 22 -4.53 4.33 -0.95
N SER A 23 -4.89 4.54 -2.21
CA SER A 23 -6.26 4.36 -2.70
C SER A 23 -6.41 2.91 -3.16
N PHE A 24 -7.15 2.11 -2.40
CA PHE A 24 -7.36 0.70 -2.71
C PHE A 24 -8.63 0.52 -3.53
N ASN A 25 -8.53 -0.16 -4.66
CA ASN A 25 -9.67 -0.66 -5.39
C ASN A 25 -9.99 -2.07 -4.89
N LYS A 26 -11.08 -2.18 -4.12
CA LYS A 26 -11.53 -3.44 -3.53
C LYS A 26 -12.13 -4.42 -4.53
N GLY A 27 -12.34 -4.01 -5.80
CA GLY A 27 -12.96 -4.83 -6.82
C GLY A 27 -14.24 -5.49 -6.32
N GLU A 28 -14.27 -6.82 -6.33
CA GLU A 28 -15.41 -7.62 -5.90
C GLU A 28 -15.52 -7.87 -4.39
N LEU A 29 -14.57 -7.38 -3.58
CA LEU A 29 -14.62 -7.55 -2.13
C LEU A 29 -15.86 -6.86 -1.53
N PRO A 30 -16.51 -7.44 -0.51
CA PRO A 30 -17.71 -6.87 0.09
C PRO A 30 -17.42 -5.53 0.77
N HIS A 31 -16.29 -5.42 1.49
CA HIS A 31 -15.88 -4.23 2.24
C HIS A 31 -14.38 -3.96 2.07
N PHE A 32 -13.93 -2.77 2.48
CA PHE A 32 -12.51 -2.44 2.60
C PHE A 32 -11.95 -3.11 3.86
N PRO A 33 -11.02 -4.07 3.77
CA PRO A 33 -10.43 -4.69 4.95
C PRO A 33 -9.37 -3.78 5.60
N ALA A 34 -8.99 -4.07 6.84
CA ALA A 34 -7.75 -3.52 7.37
C ALA A 34 -6.57 -4.13 6.62
N LEU A 35 -5.58 -3.29 6.27
CA LEU A 35 -4.42 -3.69 5.50
C LEU A 35 -3.15 -3.49 6.33
N THR A 36 -2.31 -4.51 6.33
CA THR A 36 -0.91 -4.38 6.75
C THR A 36 -0.14 -3.84 5.54
N ALA A 37 0.42 -2.64 5.69
CA ALA A 37 1.27 -2.02 4.69
C ALA A 37 2.73 -2.09 5.15
N THR A 38 3.55 -2.84 4.41
CA THR A 38 4.98 -2.99 4.64
C THR A 38 5.75 -2.20 3.60
N PHE A 39 6.70 -1.40 4.07
CA PHE A 39 7.56 -0.55 3.26
C PHE A 39 8.99 -0.99 3.49
N THR A 40 9.61 -1.53 2.43
CA THR A 40 11.00 -1.98 2.45
C THR A 40 11.87 -1.07 1.60
N HIS A 41 12.93 -0.51 2.20
CA HIS A 41 13.88 0.34 1.49
C HIS A 41 14.92 -0.52 0.76
N ARG A 42 15.21 -0.21 -0.51
CA ARG A 42 16.08 -1.08 -1.33
C ARG A 42 17.53 -1.22 -0.84
N THR A 43 18.05 -0.26 -0.09
CA THR A 43 19.47 -0.24 0.32
C THR A 43 19.69 -0.17 1.82
N LEU A 44 18.66 0.13 2.61
CA LEU A 44 18.79 0.44 4.04
C LEU A 44 17.74 -0.35 4.81
N PRO A 45 18.01 -1.61 5.19
CA PRO A 45 17.03 -2.45 5.88
C PRO A 45 16.57 -1.86 7.22
N ASP A 46 17.40 -1.04 7.87
CA ASP A 46 17.03 -0.34 9.12
C ASP A 46 15.95 0.74 8.94
N ARG A 47 15.52 1.00 7.70
CA ARG A 47 14.43 1.94 7.39
C ARG A 47 13.12 1.24 7.05
N ASP A 48 13.09 -0.08 7.06
CA ASP A 48 11.89 -0.84 6.79
C ASP A 48 10.87 -0.61 7.91
N PHE A 49 9.60 -0.46 7.54
CA PHE A 49 8.54 -0.30 8.52
C PHE A 49 7.24 -0.92 8.04
N THR A 50 6.43 -1.34 9.02
CA THR A 50 5.10 -1.90 8.79
C THR A 50 4.08 -1.10 9.59
N LYS A 51 2.94 -0.77 8.97
CA LYS A 51 1.81 -0.13 9.64
C LYS A 51 0.52 -0.85 9.30
N LEU A 52 -0.32 -1.06 10.31
CA LEU A 52 -1.70 -1.50 10.13
C LEU A 52 -2.56 -0.28 9.83
N LEU A 53 -3.28 -0.33 8.71
CA LEU A 53 -4.08 0.77 8.21
C LEU A 53 -5.54 0.33 8.06
N THR A 54 -6.45 1.25 8.36
CA THR A 54 -7.88 1.10 8.07
C THR A 54 -8.28 2.09 6.98
N ALA A 55 -9.27 1.70 6.17
CA ALA A 55 -9.79 2.56 5.13
C ALA A 55 -10.68 3.66 5.72
N ASP A 56 -10.64 4.83 5.10
CA ASP A 56 -11.73 5.80 5.20
C ASP A 56 -12.98 5.32 4.43
N ALA A 57 -14.08 6.07 4.53
CA ALA A 57 -15.34 5.75 3.83
C ALA A 57 -15.21 5.68 2.30
N LYS A 58 -14.12 6.17 1.71
CA LYS A 58 -13.84 6.18 0.27
C LYS A 58 -12.81 5.12 -0.15
N GLY A 59 -12.33 4.29 0.78
CA GLY A 59 -11.32 3.27 0.47
C GLY A 59 -9.88 3.78 0.43
N ASN A 60 -9.61 4.96 1.01
CA ASN A 60 -8.24 5.46 1.14
C ASN A 60 -7.67 5.10 2.50
N TYR A 61 -6.43 4.64 2.48
CA TYR A 61 -5.63 4.36 3.65
C TYR A 61 -4.56 5.45 3.73
N ARG A 62 -4.45 6.09 4.89
CA ARG A 62 -3.53 7.20 5.10
C ARG A 62 -2.58 6.87 6.23
N LEU A 63 -1.31 7.16 6.03
CA LEU A 63 -0.31 7.04 7.08
C LEU A 63 0.68 8.20 6.98
N THR A 64 1.14 8.66 8.13
CA THR A 64 2.22 9.63 8.24
C THR A 64 3.42 8.88 8.82
N PRO A 65 4.47 8.59 8.02
CA PRO A 65 5.66 7.95 8.54
C PRO A 65 6.36 8.85 9.56
N GLU A 66 7.00 8.26 10.57
CA GLU A 66 7.73 9.01 11.61
C GLU A 66 8.90 9.81 11.04
N ASN A 67 9.53 9.28 9.99
CA ASN A 67 10.61 9.93 9.25
C ASN A 67 10.20 10.17 7.80
N SER A 68 10.66 11.24 7.18
CA SER A 68 10.43 11.49 5.75
C SER A 68 10.96 10.30 4.93
N ILE A 69 10.09 9.72 4.10
CA ILE A 69 10.45 8.63 3.19
C ILE A 69 10.79 9.20 1.82
N GLN A 70 11.93 8.79 1.26
CA GLN A 70 12.44 9.29 -0.02
C GLN A 70 13.11 8.16 -0.80
N GLY A 71 13.13 8.28 -2.12
CA GLY A 71 13.79 7.33 -3.01
C GLY A 71 12.97 6.07 -3.30
N PRO A 72 13.60 4.97 -3.74
CA PRO A 72 12.90 3.77 -4.17
C PRO A 72 12.55 2.82 -3.02
N TRP A 73 11.27 2.56 -2.85
CA TRP A 73 10.72 1.64 -1.86
C TRP A 73 9.98 0.49 -2.55
N PHE A 74 9.93 -0.64 -1.85
CA PHE A 74 9.04 -1.74 -2.16
C PHE A 74 7.87 -1.68 -1.17
N VAL A 75 6.65 -1.63 -1.71
CA VAL A 75 5.43 -1.54 -0.90
C VAL A 75 4.66 -2.84 -1.07
N GLU A 76 4.26 -3.44 0.05
CA GLU A 76 3.44 -4.64 0.12
C GLU A 76 2.18 -4.35 0.93
N LEU A 77 1.04 -4.79 0.42
CA LEU A 77 -0.28 -4.62 1.03
C LEU A 77 -0.93 -6.00 1.15
N GLU A 78 -1.23 -6.39 2.38
CA GLU A 78 -1.92 -7.65 2.69
C GLU A 78 -3.08 -7.42 3.67
N PRO A 79 -4.21 -8.12 3.52
CA PRO A 79 -5.27 -8.15 4.50
C PRO A 79 -4.87 -9.00 5.70
N HIS A 80 -5.53 -8.79 6.85
CA HIS A 80 -5.29 -9.59 8.07
C HIS A 80 -5.39 -11.11 7.86
N ASN A 81 -6.28 -11.56 6.97
CA ASN A 81 -6.48 -13.00 6.66
C ASN A 81 -5.47 -13.55 5.63
N LYS A 82 -4.58 -12.71 5.07
CA LYS A 82 -3.53 -13.06 4.10
C LYS A 82 -4.03 -13.76 2.81
N GLU A 83 -5.30 -13.57 2.46
CA GLU A 83 -5.90 -14.22 1.28
C GLU A 83 -5.34 -13.70 -0.05
N TRP A 84 -4.85 -12.46 -0.08
CA TRP A 84 -4.27 -11.84 -1.25
C TRP A 84 -3.15 -10.88 -0.86
N MET A 85 -2.34 -10.50 -1.84
CA MET A 85 -1.25 -9.55 -1.66
C MET A 85 -1.12 -8.68 -2.91
N ILE A 86 -0.97 -7.38 -2.71
CA ILE A 86 -0.61 -6.41 -3.75
C ILE A 86 0.74 -5.84 -3.39
N GLN A 87 1.65 -5.80 -4.36
CA GLN A 87 2.99 -5.30 -4.14
C GLN A 87 3.47 -4.47 -5.32
N GLY A 88 4.47 -3.64 -5.11
CA GLY A 88 5.10 -2.94 -6.21
C GLY A 88 6.18 -1.96 -5.75
N ARG A 89 6.88 -1.42 -6.74
CA ARG A 89 7.93 -0.41 -6.52
C ARG A 89 7.30 0.97 -6.59
N VAL A 90 7.64 1.80 -5.60
CA VAL A 90 7.19 3.18 -5.52
C VAL A 90 8.39 4.06 -5.24
N GLU A 91 8.52 5.15 -5.99
CA GLU A 91 9.53 6.18 -5.72
C GLU A 91 8.89 7.33 -4.97
N PHE A 92 9.40 7.62 -3.77
CA PHE A 92 8.87 8.63 -2.87
C PHE A 92 9.67 9.94 -2.96
N PRO A 93 9.02 11.13 -2.94
CA PRO A 93 7.57 11.35 -2.86
C PRO A 93 6.87 10.93 -4.16
N ALA A 94 5.79 10.15 -4.02
CA ALA A 94 5.15 9.47 -5.14
C ALA A 94 4.02 10.29 -5.75
N GLN A 95 4.05 10.46 -7.07
CA GLN A 95 2.81 10.72 -7.83
C GLN A 95 1.92 9.46 -7.81
N PRO A 96 0.62 9.56 -8.13
CA PRO A 96 -0.27 8.40 -8.18
C PRO A 96 0.31 7.26 -9.02
N THR A 97 0.75 6.20 -8.33
CA THR A 97 1.44 5.03 -8.90
C THR A 97 0.63 3.79 -8.60
N THR A 98 0.19 3.07 -9.64
CA THR A 98 -0.60 1.85 -9.47
C THR A 98 0.30 0.64 -9.19
N LEU A 99 0.00 -0.05 -8.09
CA LEU A 99 0.55 -1.34 -7.72
C LEU A 99 -0.28 -2.46 -8.34
N MET A 100 0.41 -3.48 -8.85
CA MET A 100 -0.18 -4.63 -9.50
C MET A 100 0.55 -5.91 -9.05
N LYS A 101 -0.16 -7.04 -9.02
CA LYS A 101 0.41 -8.36 -8.77
C LYS A 101 0.93 -9.01 -10.04
#